data_AF-A0A349JD46-F1
#
_entry.id   AF-A0A349JD46-F1
#
_cell.length_a   1.000
_cell.length_b   1.000
_cell.length_c   1.000
_cell.angle_alpha   90.00
_cell.angle_beta   90.00
_cell.angle_gamma   90.00
#
_symmetry.space_group_name_H-M   'P 1'
#
loop_
_entity.id
_entity.type
_entity.pdbx_description
1 polymer ?
#
loop_
_entity_poly.entity_id
_entity_poly.type
_entity_poly.pdbx_seq_one_letter_code
_entity_poly.pdbx_strand_id
1 'polypeptide(L)'
;MVRISRALALIAICASAAFAADAAPAEPSHLKDIIGSLLGLVLGLVQFAVGLGIAAFAITKGLQVVSKLLGGLDIWAEVAKKNIAVALLAAGAVISYTRVVGSGIDSMTKGLGSLAGGEWSAGVVGLIAGMINLGVAIMVASFAITVTFKVMDKLTKGIDEKAELSGGNIAIGALYCGILIGVSGLVASGVSGISIGLGNFLSALAKAAGI
;
A
#
# COMPACT_ATOMS: atom_id res chain seq x y z
N MET A 1 -6.43 -25.08 -30.82
CA MET A 1 -6.41 -24.04 -29.76
C MET A 1 -5.14 -24.00 -28.90
N VAL A 2 -4.07 -24.78 -29.16
CA VAL A 2 -2.83 -24.75 -28.34
C VAL A 2 -1.65 -23.98 -28.99
N ARG A 3 -1.73 -23.67 -30.29
CA ARG A 3 -0.65 -22.96 -31.02
C ARG A 3 -0.70 -21.43 -30.95
N ILE A 4 -1.86 -20.85 -30.61
CA ILE A 4 -2.01 -19.39 -30.50
C ILE A 4 -1.50 -18.88 -29.13
N SER A 5 -1.62 -19.68 -28.06
CA SER A 5 -1.06 -19.30 -26.74
C SER A 5 0.46 -19.30 -26.68
N ARG A 6 1.17 -20.07 -27.54
CA ARG A 6 2.65 -20.05 -27.58
C ARG A 6 3.21 -18.84 -28.34
N ALA A 7 2.46 -18.29 -29.30
CA ALA A 7 2.85 -17.08 -30.02
C ALA A 7 2.75 -15.82 -29.15
N LEU A 8 1.75 -15.75 -28.24
CA LEU A 8 1.65 -14.66 -27.29
C LEU A 8 2.72 -14.73 -26.18
N ALA A 9 3.13 -15.95 -25.78
CA ALA A 9 4.18 -16.15 -24.79
C ALA A 9 5.59 -15.79 -25.30
N LEU A 10 5.85 -15.94 -26.61
CA LEU A 10 7.16 -15.63 -27.20
C LEU A 10 7.36 -14.14 -27.52
N ILE A 11 6.29 -13.37 -27.74
CA ILE A 11 6.38 -11.91 -27.94
C ILE A 11 6.61 -11.18 -26.60
N ALA A 12 6.14 -11.74 -25.48
CA ALA A 12 6.39 -11.18 -24.15
C ALA A 12 7.81 -11.45 -23.62
N ILE A 13 8.53 -12.43 -24.18
CA ILE A 13 9.90 -12.79 -23.74
C ILE A 13 10.99 -12.07 -24.58
N CYS A 14 10.67 -11.55 -25.77
CA CYS A 14 11.63 -10.80 -26.60
C CYS A 14 11.57 -9.26 -26.43
N ALA A 15 10.62 -8.72 -25.65
CA ALA A 15 10.56 -7.27 -25.40
C ALA A 15 11.64 -6.78 -24.40
N SER A 16 12.42 -7.68 -23.78
CA SER A 16 13.52 -7.36 -22.88
C SER A 16 14.90 -7.31 -23.55
N ALA A 17 14.98 -7.42 -24.89
CA ALA A 17 16.26 -7.51 -25.61
C ALA A 17 16.51 -6.41 -26.68
N ALA A 18 15.68 -5.36 -26.74
CA ALA A 18 15.76 -4.34 -27.81
C ALA A 18 16.30 -2.95 -27.37
N PHE A 19 17.00 -2.86 -26.24
CA PHE A 19 17.83 -1.68 -25.94
C PHE A 19 19.27 -1.93 -26.42
N ALA A 20 19.45 -1.92 -27.74
CA ALA A 20 20.71 -1.78 -28.46
C ALA A 20 20.33 -1.41 -29.90
N ALA A 21 20.90 -0.44 -30.61
CA ALA A 21 21.99 0.48 -30.40
C ALA A 21 21.90 1.54 -31.52
N ASP A 22 22.43 2.75 -31.29
CA ASP A 22 23.04 3.74 -32.21
C ASP A 22 22.78 5.16 -31.65
N ALA A 23 23.72 6.09 -31.47
CA ALA A 23 25.09 6.21 -31.96
C ALA A 23 25.98 7.00 -30.95
N ALA A 24 27.29 6.74 -31.01
CA ALA A 24 28.39 7.12 -30.11
C ALA A 24 28.87 8.60 -30.24
N PRO A 25 29.99 9.04 -29.61
CA PRO A 25 30.71 8.58 -28.41
C PRO A 25 30.89 9.71 -27.37
N ALA A 26 30.81 9.43 -26.07
CA ALA A 26 31.41 10.28 -25.04
C ALA A 26 31.95 9.40 -23.90
N GLU A 27 33.15 9.73 -23.45
CA GLU A 27 34.06 8.94 -22.61
C GLU A 27 33.44 8.15 -21.44
N PRO A 28 34.02 6.99 -21.06
CA PRO A 28 33.45 6.13 -20.05
C PRO A 28 33.60 6.78 -18.68
N SER A 29 32.57 7.45 -18.20
CA SER A 29 32.52 7.91 -16.81
C SER A 29 31.90 6.83 -15.93
N HIS A 30 32.60 5.70 -15.80
CA HIS A 30 32.30 4.64 -14.81
C HIS A 30 32.08 5.21 -13.40
N LEU A 31 32.68 6.37 -13.12
CA LEU A 31 32.53 7.13 -11.90
C LEU A 31 31.14 7.80 -11.77
N LYS A 32 30.50 8.27 -12.85
CA LYS A 32 29.11 8.76 -12.82
C LYS A 32 28.10 7.64 -12.58
N ASP A 33 28.34 6.46 -13.14
CA ASP A 33 27.46 5.29 -12.90
C ASP A 33 27.61 4.76 -11.47
N ILE A 34 28.83 4.75 -10.92
CA ILE A 34 29.10 4.40 -9.52
C ILE A 34 28.51 5.45 -8.56
N ILE A 35 28.69 6.75 -8.84
CA ILE A 35 28.09 7.82 -8.03
C ILE A 35 26.56 7.79 -8.13
N GLY A 36 26.01 7.56 -9.32
CA GLY A 36 24.56 7.48 -9.54
C GLY A 36 23.93 6.29 -8.81
N SER A 37 24.58 5.12 -8.87
CA SER A 37 24.12 3.93 -8.13
C SER A 37 24.27 4.09 -6.62
N LEU A 38 25.32 4.77 -6.13
CA LEU A 38 25.49 5.07 -4.71
C LEU A 38 24.45 6.08 -4.21
N LEU A 39 24.15 7.12 -4.99
CA LEU A 39 23.07 8.07 -4.68
C LEU A 39 21.70 7.39 -4.70
N GLY A 40 21.44 6.52 -5.68
CA GLY A 40 20.22 5.71 -5.74
C GLY A 40 20.07 4.78 -4.54
N LEU A 41 21.18 4.18 -4.07
CA LEU A 41 21.21 3.37 -2.86
C LEU A 41 20.88 4.20 -1.62
N VAL A 42 21.50 5.37 -1.45
CA VAL A 42 21.23 6.27 -0.32
C VAL A 42 19.79 6.75 -0.33
N LEU A 43 19.25 7.14 -1.49
CA LEU A 43 17.84 7.48 -1.67
C LEU A 43 16.91 6.31 -1.33
N GLY A 44 17.24 5.10 -1.77
CA GLY A 44 16.48 3.89 -1.44
C GLY A 44 16.46 3.59 0.06
N LEU A 45 17.58 3.80 0.76
CA LEU A 45 17.65 3.65 2.22
C LEU A 45 16.79 4.70 2.94
N VAL A 46 16.83 5.95 2.48
CA VAL A 46 15.97 7.02 3.02
C VAL A 46 14.49 6.67 2.78
N GLN A 47 14.15 6.22 1.58
CA GLN A 47 12.79 5.82 1.23
C GLN A 47 12.31 4.62 2.06
N PHE A 48 13.18 3.64 2.31
CA PHE A 48 12.88 2.52 3.19
C PHE A 48 12.60 2.98 4.63
N ALA A 49 13.44 3.87 5.18
CA ALA A 49 13.24 4.40 6.53
C ALA A 49 11.92 5.18 6.65
N VAL A 50 11.61 6.02 5.66
CA VAL A 50 10.36 6.79 5.61
C VAL A 50 9.15 5.87 5.44
N GLY A 51 9.22 4.90 4.53
CA GLY A 51 8.16 3.91 4.33
C GLY A 51 7.88 3.08 5.59
N LEU A 52 8.93 2.68 6.30
CA LEU A 52 8.82 1.95 7.56
C LEU A 52 8.18 2.80 8.67
N GLY A 53 8.60 4.07 8.81
CA GLY A 53 8.02 4.99 9.79
C GLY A 53 6.53 5.25 9.54
N ILE A 54 6.16 5.46 8.28
CA ILE A 54 4.77 5.64 7.86
C ILE A 54 3.95 4.38 8.11
N ALA A 55 4.48 3.20 7.75
CA ALA A 55 3.82 1.92 7.98
C ALA A 55 3.55 1.70 9.48
N ALA A 56 4.53 1.95 10.34
CA ALA A 56 4.38 1.83 11.79
C ALA A 56 3.31 2.78 12.34
N PHE A 57 3.28 4.03 11.86
CA PHE A 57 2.25 5.00 12.25
C PHE A 57 0.86 4.58 11.80
N ALA A 58 0.72 4.15 10.55
CA ALA A 58 -0.54 3.72 9.98
C ALA A 58 -1.12 2.49 10.69
N ILE A 59 -0.28 1.50 11.02
CA ILE A 59 -0.69 0.32 11.80
C ILE A 59 -1.19 0.73 13.18
N THR A 60 -0.46 1.63 13.87
CA THR A 60 -0.83 2.06 15.23
C THR A 60 -2.16 2.80 15.24
N LYS A 61 -2.36 3.74 14.30
CA LYS A 61 -3.64 4.46 14.16
C LYS A 61 -4.76 3.54 13.70
N GLY A 62 -4.45 2.59 12.83
CA GLY A 62 -5.41 1.63 12.32
C GLY A 62 -5.96 0.71 13.41
N LEU A 63 -5.08 0.16 14.25
CA LEU A 63 -5.47 -0.63 15.41
C LEU A 63 -6.29 0.19 16.42
N GLN A 64 -6.00 1.48 16.59
CA GLN A 64 -6.82 2.37 17.42
C GLN A 64 -8.23 2.56 16.84
N VAL A 65 -8.37 2.67 15.52
CA VAL A 65 -9.69 2.73 14.87
C VAL A 65 -10.47 1.44 15.14
N VAL A 66 -9.84 0.28 14.96
CA VAL A 66 -10.45 -1.02 15.26
C VAL A 66 -10.84 -1.13 16.74
N SER A 67 -9.98 -0.72 17.66
CA SER A 67 -10.26 -0.70 19.10
C SER A 67 -11.46 0.18 19.45
N LYS A 68 -11.57 1.37 18.84
CA LYS A 68 -12.74 2.25 19.02
C LYS A 68 -14.03 1.65 18.47
N LEU A 69 -13.95 0.96 17.32
CA LEU A 69 -15.11 0.28 16.73
C LEU A 69 -15.58 -0.88 17.61
N LEU A 70 -14.65 -1.58 18.28
CA LEU A 70 -14.95 -2.61 19.29
C LEU A 70 -15.31 -2.03 20.67
N GLY A 71 -15.90 -0.84 20.71
CA GLY A 71 -16.38 -0.20 21.94
C GLY A 71 -15.27 0.11 22.95
N GLY A 72 -14.06 0.45 22.46
CA GLY A 72 -12.90 0.81 23.27
C GLY A 72 -12.15 -0.39 23.85
N LEU A 73 -12.37 -1.60 23.33
CA LEU A 73 -11.65 -2.79 23.76
C LEU A 73 -10.15 -2.61 23.52
N ASP A 74 -9.36 -2.70 24.58
CA ASP A 74 -7.91 -2.48 24.53
C ASP A 74 -7.22 -3.75 23.99
N ILE A 75 -6.94 -3.72 22.69
CA ILE A 75 -6.40 -4.86 21.93
C ILE A 75 -5.12 -5.39 22.60
N TRP A 76 -4.26 -4.50 23.07
CA TRP A 76 -2.99 -4.87 23.67
C TRP A 76 -3.17 -5.52 25.05
N ALA A 77 -4.14 -5.03 25.84
CA ALA A 77 -4.45 -5.62 27.13
C ALA A 77 -5.05 -7.03 26.98
N GLU A 78 -5.94 -7.24 26.01
CA GLU A 78 -6.54 -8.55 25.74
C GLU A 78 -5.52 -9.55 25.17
N VAL A 79 -4.63 -9.09 24.29
CA VAL A 79 -3.50 -9.91 23.82
C VAL A 79 -2.58 -10.30 24.98
N ALA A 80 -2.31 -9.38 25.92
CA ALA A 80 -1.54 -9.67 27.13
C ALA A 80 -2.24 -10.71 28.04
N LYS A 81 -3.58 -10.72 28.08
CA LYS A 81 -4.40 -11.74 28.77
C LYS A 81 -4.44 -13.09 28.05
N LYS A 82 -3.69 -13.29 26.96
CA LYS A 82 -3.69 -14.50 26.10
C LYS A 82 -5.01 -14.74 25.38
N ASN A 83 -5.77 -13.68 25.10
CA ASN A 83 -6.99 -13.78 24.31
C ASN A 83 -6.63 -13.97 22.81
N ILE A 84 -6.76 -15.21 22.33
CA ILE A 84 -6.42 -15.58 20.95
C ILE A 84 -7.39 -14.92 19.95
N ALA A 85 -8.64 -14.69 20.32
CA ALA A 85 -9.64 -14.08 19.44
C ALA A 85 -9.24 -12.65 19.06
N VAL A 86 -8.87 -11.85 20.06
CA VAL A 86 -8.41 -10.47 19.86
C VAL A 86 -7.08 -10.44 19.12
N ALA A 87 -6.17 -11.38 19.41
CA ALA A 87 -4.91 -11.51 18.69
C ALA A 87 -5.11 -11.80 17.19
N LEU A 88 -6.04 -12.68 16.83
CA LEU A 88 -6.37 -12.99 15.43
C LEU A 88 -6.96 -11.78 14.71
N LEU A 89 -7.90 -11.08 15.35
CA LEU A 89 -8.48 -9.86 14.81
C LEU A 89 -7.41 -8.77 14.59
N ALA A 90 -6.51 -8.59 15.55
CA ALA A 90 -5.38 -7.67 15.43
C ALA A 90 -4.44 -8.06 14.28
N ALA A 91 -4.11 -9.36 14.15
CA ALA A 91 -3.28 -9.85 13.07
C ALA A 91 -3.93 -9.58 11.70
N GLY A 92 -5.22 -9.87 11.54
CA GLY A 92 -5.96 -9.56 10.32
C GLY A 92 -6.01 -8.07 9.99
N ALA A 93 -6.17 -7.22 11.01
CA ALA A 93 -6.11 -5.78 10.84
C ALA A 93 -4.72 -5.31 10.36
N VAL A 94 -3.64 -5.79 10.98
CA VAL A 94 -2.27 -5.45 10.57
C VAL A 94 -1.98 -5.90 9.13
N ILE A 95 -2.37 -7.12 8.75
CA ILE A 95 -2.22 -7.62 7.38
C ILE A 95 -3.02 -6.76 6.40
N SER A 96 -4.23 -6.34 6.78
CA SER A 96 -5.05 -5.47 5.97
C SER A 96 -4.41 -4.10 5.75
N TYR A 97 -3.98 -3.45 6.84
CA TYR A 97 -3.33 -2.15 6.78
C TYR A 97 -2.02 -2.20 6.00
N THR A 98 -1.19 -3.22 6.18
CA THR A 98 0.07 -3.35 5.45
C THR A 98 -0.14 -3.48 3.94
N ARG A 99 -1.18 -4.21 3.50
CA ARG A 99 -1.53 -4.31 2.07
C ARG A 99 -1.98 -2.97 1.48
N VAL A 100 -2.82 -2.23 2.20
CA VAL A 100 -3.34 -0.95 1.70
C VAL A 100 -2.27 0.16 1.77
N VAL A 101 -1.46 0.18 2.82
CA VAL A 101 -0.36 1.16 2.95
C VAL A 101 0.76 0.83 1.96
N GLY A 102 1.01 -0.45 1.67
CA GLY A 102 1.97 -0.89 0.66
C GLY A 102 1.72 -0.27 -0.71
N SER A 103 0.46 -0.21 -1.17
CA SER A 103 0.14 0.44 -2.46
C SER A 103 0.34 1.97 -2.43
N GLY A 104 0.18 2.60 -1.27
CA GLY A 104 0.53 4.00 -1.05
C GLY A 104 2.04 4.26 -1.12
N ILE A 105 2.84 3.41 -0.47
CA ILE A 105 4.31 3.47 -0.47
C ILE A 105 4.86 3.20 -1.87
N ASP A 106 4.31 2.25 -2.62
CA ASP A 106 4.71 1.97 -4.00
C ASP A 106 4.48 3.19 -4.91
N SER A 107 3.40 3.93 -4.69
CA SER A 107 3.10 5.14 -5.46
C SER A 107 4.10 6.26 -5.16
N MET A 108 4.46 6.43 -3.88
CA MET A 108 5.51 7.38 -3.47
C MET A 108 6.89 6.97 -4.00
N THR A 109 7.19 5.68 -4.03
CA THR A 109 8.42 5.11 -4.59
C THR A 109 8.56 5.43 -6.07
N LYS A 110 7.49 5.26 -6.84
CA LYS A 110 7.46 5.59 -8.27
C LYS A 110 7.67 7.09 -8.50
N GLY A 111 7.08 7.94 -7.67
CA GLY A 111 7.29 9.40 -7.71
C GLY A 111 8.75 9.80 -7.44
N LEU A 112 9.38 9.19 -6.43
CA LEU A 112 10.78 9.46 -6.09
C LEU A 112 11.75 8.91 -7.16
N GLY A 113 11.47 7.74 -7.73
CA GLY A 113 12.25 7.19 -8.86
C GLY A 113 12.22 8.10 -10.10
N SER A 114 11.08 8.75 -10.37
CA SER A 114 10.97 9.76 -11.43
C SER A 114 11.80 11.02 -11.15
N LEU A 115 11.97 11.39 -9.87
CA LEU A 115 12.80 12.52 -9.44
C LEU A 115 14.31 12.23 -9.61
N ALA A 116 14.72 10.99 -9.31
CA ALA A 116 16.11 10.55 -9.44
C ALA A 116 16.57 10.42 -10.91
N GLY A 117 15.64 10.26 -11.84
CA GLY A 117 15.90 10.16 -13.29
C GLY A 117 16.21 11.48 -14.01
N GLY A 118 16.15 12.64 -13.32
CA GLY A 118 16.57 13.94 -13.85
C GLY A 118 15.44 14.91 -14.21
N GLU A 119 14.18 14.49 -14.18
CA GLU A 119 13.02 15.38 -14.37
C GLU A 119 12.55 15.95 -13.01
N TRP A 120 13.17 17.06 -12.60
CA TRP A 120 12.91 17.70 -11.30
C TRP A 120 11.44 18.16 -11.13
N SER A 121 10.74 18.56 -12.20
CA SER A 121 9.31 18.92 -12.11
C SER A 121 8.43 17.68 -11.94
N ALA A 122 8.66 16.65 -12.76
CA ALA A 122 7.89 15.41 -12.74
C ALA A 122 8.05 14.65 -11.41
N GLY A 123 9.24 14.63 -10.83
CA GLY A 123 9.45 13.94 -9.57
C GLY A 123 8.90 14.69 -8.35
N VAL A 124 8.89 16.03 -8.32
CA VAL A 124 8.27 16.79 -7.21
C VAL A 124 6.77 16.62 -7.26
N VAL A 125 6.18 16.69 -8.46
CA VAL A 125 4.76 16.38 -8.69
C VAL A 125 4.47 14.92 -8.32
N GLY A 126 5.33 13.98 -8.69
CA GLY A 126 5.21 12.56 -8.33
C GLY A 126 5.30 12.29 -6.83
N LEU A 127 6.18 13.00 -6.12
CA LEU A 127 6.32 12.90 -4.67
C LEU A 127 5.10 13.49 -3.94
N ILE A 128 4.61 14.66 -4.38
CA ILE A 128 3.38 15.27 -3.85
C ILE A 128 2.18 14.36 -4.13
N ALA A 129 2.06 13.83 -5.35
CA ALA A 129 1.05 12.86 -5.72
C ALA A 129 1.12 11.61 -4.84
N GLY A 130 2.33 11.10 -4.57
CA GLY A 130 2.58 9.97 -3.67
C GLY A 130 2.14 10.25 -2.23
N MET A 131 2.45 11.43 -1.68
CA MET A 131 2.01 11.82 -0.34
C MET A 131 0.50 12.01 -0.24
N ILE A 132 -0.13 12.64 -1.23
CA ILE A 132 -1.60 12.77 -1.29
C ILE A 132 -2.22 11.37 -1.38
N ASN A 133 -1.69 10.51 -2.24
CA ASN A 133 -2.17 9.16 -2.40
C ASN A 133 -2.06 8.33 -1.12
N LEU A 134 -0.96 8.47 -0.38
CA LEU A 134 -0.81 7.84 0.93
C LEU A 134 -1.88 8.33 1.93
N GLY A 135 -2.14 9.64 1.98
CA GLY A 135 -3.20 10.20 2.82
C GLY A 135 -4.59 9.66 2.45
N VAL A 136 -4.88 9.58 1.15
CA VAL A 136 -6.11 9.00 0.62
C VAL A 136 -6.19 7.51 0.94
N ALA A 137 -5.10 6.75 0.77
CA ALA A 137 -5.03 5.32 1.09
C ALA A 137 -5.37 5.06 2.56
N ILE A 138 -4.81 5.84 3.48
CA ILE A 138 -5.09 5.72 4.92
C ILE A 138 -6.54 6.08 5.25
N MET A 139 -7.08 7.13 4.62
CA MET A 139 -8.50 7.50 4.79
C MET A 139 -9.44 6.42 4.28
N VAL A 140 -9.21 5.92 3.06
CA VAL A 140 -10.03 4.89 2.44
C VAL A 140 -9.91 3.58 3.23
N ALA A 141 -8.73 3.21 3.72
CA ALA A 141 -8.55 2.05 4.61
C ALA A 141 -9.40 2.18 5.88
N SER A 142 -9.31 3.33 6.56
CA SER A 142 -10.08 3.58 7.79
C SER A 142 -11.59 3.56 7.54
N PHE A 143 -12.02 4.13 6.41
CA PHE A 143 -13.41 4.11 6.00
C PHE A 143 -13.90 2.70 5.68
N ALA A 144 -13.13 1.94 4.89
CA ALA A 144 -13.46 0.58 4.51
C ALA A 144 -13.62 -0.32 5.74
N ILE A 145 -12.70 -0.23 6.70
CA ILE A 145 -12.79 -0.98 7.96
C ILE A 145 -14.05 -0.62 8.73
N THR A 146 -14.36 0.67 8.85
CA THR A 146 -15.60 1.12 9.50
C THR A 146 -16.86 0.56 8.83
N VAL A 147 -16.87 0.54 7.49
CA VAL A 147 -17.98 -0.04 6.71
C VAL A 147 -18.06 -1.55 6.92
N THR A 148 -16.93 -2.26 6.93
CA THR A 148 -16.88 -3.70 7.19
C THR A 148 -17.48 -4.04 8.55
N PHE A 149 -17.09 -3.33 9.62
CA PHE A 149 -17.67 -3.52 10.96
C PHE A 149 -19.18 -3.23 10.97
N LYS A 150 -19.62 -2.12 10.37
CA LYS A 150 -21.06 -1.80 10.28
C LYS A 150 -21.89 -2.82 9.50
N VAL A 151 -21.32 -3.39 8.44
CA VAL A 151 -21.99 -4.45 7.68
C VAL A 151 -22.06 -5.71 8.52
N MET A 152 -21.00 -6.03 9.27
CA MET A 152 -20.98 -7.17 10.17
C MET A 152 -22.01 -7.01 11.30
N ASP A 153 -22.03 -5.88 12.00
CA ASP A 153 -23.03 -5.56 13.05
C ASP A 153 -24.48 -5.79 12.57
N LYS A 154 -24.74 -5.53 11.28
CA LYS A 154 -26.06 -5.78 10.67
C LYS A 154 -26.36 -7.26 10.43
N LEU A 155 -25.34 -8.07 10.15
CA LEU A 155 -25.44 -9.50 9.89
C LEU A 155 -25.43 -10.32 11.20
N THR A 156 -24.76 -9.83 12.24
CA THR A 156 -24.56 -10.48 13.54
C THR A 156 -25.44 -9.89 14.65
N LYS A 157 -26.61 -9.30 14.31
CA LYS A 157 -27.54 -8.65 15.27
C LYS A 157 -27.98 -9.49 16.50
N GLY A 158 -27.64 -10.77 16.57
CA GLY A 158 -27.89 -11.65 17.73
C GLY A 158 -26.65 -12.03 18.55
N ILE A 159 -25.45 -11.56 18.16
CA ILE A 159 -24.19 -11.89 18.82
C ILE A 159 -23.55 -10.58 19.30
N ASP A 160 -23.27 -10.48 20.59
CA ASP A 160 -22.47 -9.38 21.13
C ASP A 160 -21.00 -9.64 20.81
N GLU A 161 -20.55 -9.15 19.65
CA GLU A 161 -19.21 -9.36 19.14
C GLU A 161 -18.12 -8.87 20.10
N LYS A 162 -18.41 -7.81 20.85
CA LYS A 162 -17.51 -7.28 21.86
C LYS A 162 -17.39 -8.27 23.02
N ALA A 163 -18.52 -8.78 23.52
CA ALA A 163 -18.52 -9.78 24.58
C ALA A 163 -17.86 -11.08 24.13
N GLU A 164 -18.10 -11.53 22.91
CA GLU A 164 -17.50 -12.74 22.33
C GLU A 164 -15.99 -12.58 22.11
N LEU A 165 -15.54 -11.44 21.58
CA LEU A 165 -14.11 -11.14 21.42
C LEU A 165 -13.42 -11.04 22.78
N SER A 166 -13.98 -10.30 23.74
CA SER A 166 -13.44 -10.21 25.10
C SER A 166 -13.52 -11.52 25.87
N GLY A 167 -14.52 -12.37 25.56
CA GLY A 167 -14.71 -13.71 26.12
C GLY A 167 -13.75 -14.74 25.54
N GLY A 168 -12.95 -14.38 24.54
CA GLY A 168 -11.94 -15.27 23.96
C GLY A 168 -12.48 -16.19 22.88
N ASN A 169 -13.62 -15.87 22.26
CA ASN A 169 -14.20 -16.69 21.20
C ASN A 169 -13.34 -16.60 19.92
N ILE A 170 -12.50 -17.62 19.74
CA ILE A 170 -11.56 -17.74 18.62
C ILE A 170 -12.28 -17.72 17.26
N ALA A 171 -13.51 -18.24 17.19
CA ALA A 171 -14.26 -18.30 15.93
C ALA A 171 -14.58 -16.90 15.39
N ILE A 172 -15.01 -15.99 16.26
CA ILE A 172 -15.27 -14.59 15.89
C ILE A 172 -13.97 -13.89 15.49
N GLY A 173 -12.88 -14.09 16.25
CA GLY A 173 -11.57 -13.53 15.92
C GLY A 173 -11.03 -14.01 14.55
N ALA A 174 -11.17 -15.29 14.25
CA ALA A 174 -10.76 -15.87 12.97
C ALA A 174 -11.62 -15.37 11.81
N LEU A 175 -12.95 -15.26 12.00
CA LEU A 175 -13.87 -14.74 11.00
C LEU A 175 -13.54 -13.28 10.66
N TYR A 176 -13.35 -12.43 11.66
CA TYR A 176 -12.94 -11.05 11.46
C TYR A 176 -11.56 -10.94 10.80
N CYS A 177 -10.61 -11.78 11.19
CA CYS A 177 -9.30 -11.84 10.55
C CYS A 177 -9.41 -12.13 9.04
N GLY A 178 -10.16 -13.18 8.67
CA GLY A 178 -10.36 -13.57 7.27
C GLY A 178 -11.04 -12.46 6.45
N ILE A 179 -12.03 -11.79 7.02
CA ILE A 179 -12.74 -10.71 6.35
C ILE A 179 -11.85 -9.49 6.15
N LEU A 180 -11.09 -9.08 7.17
CA LEU A 180 -10.16 -7.95 7.05
C LEU A 180 -9.12 -8.22 5.96
N ILE A 181 -8.59 -9.44 5.88
CA ILE A 181 -7.65 -9.84 4.82
C ILE A 181 -8.34 -9.82 3.44
N GLY A 182 -9.56 -10.33 3.33
CA GLY A 182 -10.32 -10.32 2.07
C GLY A 182 -10.60 -8.89 1.57
N VAL A 183 -11.19 -8.07 2.43
CA VAL A 183 -11.54 -6.67 2.14
C VAL A 183 -10.30 -5.86 1.80
N SER A 184 -9.16 -6.10 2.47
CA SER A 184 -7.92 -5.37 2.19
C SER A 184 -7.48 -5.44 0.74
N GLY A 185 -7.65 -6.58 0.07
CA GLY A 185 -7.30 -6.73 -1.34
C GLY A 185 -8.18 -5.87 -2.23
N LEU A 186 -9.50 -5.88 -1.97
CA LEU A 186 -10.46 -5.06 -2.71
C LEU A 186 -10.18 -3.57 -2.50
N VAL A 187 -9.91 -3.17 -1.26
CA VAL A 187 -9.59 -1.78 -0.91
C VAL A 187 -8.27 -1.34 -1.53
N ALA A 188 -7.23 -2.17 -1.48
CA ALA A 188 -5.94 -1.87 -2.10
C ALA A 188 -6.10 -1.64 -3.61
N SER A 189 -6.94 -2.43 -4.27
CA SER A 189 -7.29 -2.29 -5.69
C SER A 189 -8.02 -0.96 -5.95
N GLY A 190 -9.00 -0.63 -5.12
CA GLY A 190 -9.76 0.63 -5.21
C GLY A 190 -8.88 1.86 -4.99
N VAL A 191 -8.01 1.82 -3.98
CA VAL A 191 -7.01 2.87 -3.71
C VAL A 191 -6.07 3.03 -4.89
N SER A 192 -5.55 1.93 -5.46
CA SER A 192 -4.68 1.97 -6.64
C SER A 192 -5.37 2.65 -7.84
N GLY A 193 -6.67 2.41 -8.04
CA GLY A 193 -7.44 3.10 -9.08
C GLY A 193 -7.50 4.61 -8.87
N ILE A 194 -7.72 5.04 -7.61
CA ILE A 194 -7.69 6.46 -7.23
C ILE A 194 -6.29 7.05 -7.44
N SER A 195 -5.23 6.32 -7.09
CA SER A 195 -3.84 6.73 -7.29
C SER A 195 -3.53 7.02 -8.76
N ILE A 196 -3.96 6.13 -9.66
CA ILE A 196 -3.76 6.27 -11.10
C ILE A 196 -4.56 7.48 -11.63
N GLY A 197 -5.82 7.61 -11.21
CA GLY A 197 -6.66 8.75 -11.59
C GLY A 197 -6.06 10.09 -11.14
N LEU A 198 -5.56 10.15 -9.91
CA LEU A 198 -4.90 11.33 -9.36
C LEU A 198 -3.59 11.64 -10.09
N GLY A 199 -2.77 10.63 -10.37
CA GLY A 199 -1.54 10.79 -11.14
C GLY A 199 -1.81 11.36 -12.53
N ASN A 200 -2.79 10.80 -13.25
CA ASN A 200 -3.19 11.30 -14.57
C ASN A 200 -3.71 12.74 -14.52
N PHE A 201 -4.51 13.07 -13.50
CA PHE A 201 -5.03 14.42 -13.29
C PHE A 201 -3.91 15.43 -13.02
N LEU A 202 -2.99 15.11 -12.11
CA LEU A 202 -1.86 15.98 -11.77
C LEU A 202 -0.90 16.15 -12.95
N SER A 203 -0.63 15.09 -13.71
CA SER A 203 0.18 15.16 -14.93
C SER A 203 -0.48 16.01 -16.01
N ALA A 204 -1.80 15.93 -16.17
CA ALA A 204 -2.54 16.81 -17.08
C ALA A 204 -2.49 18.28 -16.61
N LEU A 205 -2.52 18.52 -15.30
CA LEU A 205 -2.42 19.84 -14.68
C LEU A 205 -1.02 20.44 -14.88
N ALA A 206 0.04 19.65 -14.68
CA ALA A 206 1.42 20.05 -14.94
C ALA A 206 1.62 20.46 -16.41
N LYS A 207 1.13 19.61 -17.33
CA LYS A 207 1.16 19.89 -18.78
C LYS A 207 0.39 21.15 -19.17
N ALA A 208 -0.74 21.43 -18.51
CA ALA A 208 -1.52 22.65 -18.72
C ALA A 208 -0.87 23.90 -18.09
N ALA A 209 -0.12 23.72 -17.00
CA ALA A 209 0.63 24.79 -16.31
C ALA A 209 1.99 25.09 -16.96
N GLY A 210 2.41 24.31 -17.97
CA GLY A 210 3.69 24.50 -18.67
C GLY A 210 4.91 24.06 -17.87
N ILE A 211 4.74 23.12 -16.92
CA ILE A 211 5.77 22.55 -16.05
C ILE A 211 5.92 21.05 -16.30
#